data_AF-A0A8D8XEK8-F1
#
_entry.id   AF-A0A8D8XEK8-F1
#
_cell.length_a   1.000
_cell.length_b   1.000
_cell.length_c   1.000
_cell.angle_alpha   90.00
_cell.angle_beta   90.00
_cell.angle_gamma   90.00
#
_symmetry.space_group_name_H-M   'P 1'
#
loop_
_entity.id
_entity.type
_entity.pdbx_description
1 polymer ?
#
loop_
_entity_poly.entity_id
_entity_poly.type
_entity_poly.pdbx_seq_one_letter_code
_entity_poly.pdbx_strand_id
1 'polypeptide(L)'
;MEELSRSSGSVGLSYVAHSNLCVNQINRHATKEQKEKYLPSLCSGENIGCLAMSEPGSGSDVISMSLKAEKKGDVYVLNGSKFWITNGPDADIAVVYARTNPNANKKQHGISTFIIEKDTPGFSKGKKLNKLGMRGSNTGELIFENCEVPAENMLGGENKGAYVLMSGLDLERLVISAGPVG
;
A
#
# COMPACT_ATOMS: atom_id res chain seq x y z
N MET A 1 11.97 -14.67 5.42
CA MET A 1 12.47 -13.55 4.57
C MET A 1 13.87 -13.85 4.06
N GLU A 2 14.83 -14.12 4.95
CA GLU A 2 16.21 -14.53 4.60
C GLU A 2 16.26 -15.72 3.65
N GLU A 3 15.77 -16.90 4.05
CA GLU A 3 15.84 -18.12 3.22
C GLU A 3 15.10 -18.01 1.87
N LEU A 4 14.03 -17.20 1.81
CA LEU A 4 13.34 -16.90 0.55
C LEU A 4 14.21 -16.04 -0.36
N SER A 5 14.94 -15.07 0.20
CA SER A 5 15.82 -14.17 -0.56
C SER A 5 17.07 -14.89 -1.06
N ARG A 6 17.63 -15.78 -0.22
CA ARG A 6 18.70 -16.71 -0.57
C ARG A 6 18.35 -17.59 -1.77
N SER A 7 17.10 -18.05 -1.81
CA SER A 7 16.59 -18.84 -2.92
C SER A 7 16.30 -17.97 -4.16
N SER A 8 15.64 -16.83 -3.96
CA SER A 8 15.37 -15.84 -5.00
C SER A 8 15.00 -14.49 -4.39
N GLY A 9 15.86 -13.49 -4.55
CA GLY A 9 15.58 -12.12 -4.10
C GLY A 9 14.26 -11.55 -4.63
N SER A 10 13.82 -11.96 -5.84
CA SER A 10 12.52 -11.56 -6.40
C SER A 10 11.35 -12.09 -5.58
N VAL A 11 11.40 -13.37 -5.20
CA VAL A 11 10.34 -14.00 -4.38
C VAL A 11 10.37 -13.43 -2.97
N GLY A 12 11.56 -13.24 -2.40
CA GLY A 12 11.74 -12.57 -1.11
C GLY A 12 11.11 -11.17 -1.09
N LEU A 13 11.37 -10.34 -2.11
CA LEU A 13 10.80 -9.00 -2.22
C LEU A 13 9.27 -9.02 -2.32
N SER A 14 8.70 -9.90 -3.14
CA SER A 14 7.25 -10.06 -3.23
C SER A 14 6.63 -10.55 -1.92
N TYR A 15 7.30 -11.46 -1.21
CA TYR A 15 6.85 -11.97 0.08
C TYR A 15 6.83 -10.89 1.16
N VAL A 16 7.87 -10.06 1.29
CA VAL A 16 7.89 -9.00 2.32
C VAL A 16 6.90 -7.89 2.01
N ALA A 17 6.68 -7.56 0.74
CA ALA A 17 5.62 -6.65 0.32
C ALA A 17 4.23 -7.16 0.74
N HIS A 18 3.98 -8.46 0.58
CA HIS A 18 2.73 -9.08 1.01
C HIS A 18 2.63 -9.17 2.54
N SER A 19 3.53 -9.90 3.18
CA SER A 19 3.43 -10.31 4.59
C SER A 19 3.67 -9.17 5.59
N ASN A 20 4.55 -8.22 5.25
CA ASN A 20 4.88 -7.12 6.14
C ASN A 20 4.26 -5.79 5.69
N LEU A 21 4.37 -5.43 4.41
CA LEU A 21 3.85 -4.12 3.99
C LEU A 21 2.31 -4.11 3.94
N CYS A 22 1.67 -5.21 3.55
CA CYS A 22 0.21 -5.30 3.52
C CYS A 22 -0.35 -5.93 4.81
N VAL A 23 -0.09 -7.22 5.04
CA VAL A 23 -0.71 -8.00 6.13
C VAL A 23 -0.43 -7.41 7.50
N ASN A 24 0.83 -7.09 7.81
CA ASN A 24 1.18 -6.52 9.11
C ASN A 24 0.60 -5.10 9.30
N GLN A 25 0.48 -4.29 8.26
CA GLN A 25 -0.17 -2.97 8.37
C GLN A 25 -1.66 -3.08 8.67
N ILE A 26 -2.37 -4.00 8.00
CA ILE A 26 -3.77 -4.30 8.32
C ILE A 26 -3.86 -4.83 9.76
N ASN A 27 -3.04 -5.82 10.14
CA ASN A 27 -3.06 -6.38 11.48
C ASN A 27 -2.82 -5.35 12.59
N ARG A 28 -1.99 -4.33 12.36
CA ARG A 28 -1.67 -3.32 13.37
C ARG A 28 -2.69 -2.20 13.49
N HIS A 29 -3.32 -1.82 12.39
CA HIS A 29 -4.10 -0.57 12.33
C HIS A 29 -5.57 -0.75 11.97
N ALA A 30 -5.99 -1.96 11.58
CA ALA A 30 -7.36 -2.24 11.18
C ALA A 30 -8.27 -2.47 12.39
N THR A 31 -9.56 -2.19 12.22
CA THR A 31 -10.60 -2.57 13.18
C THR A 31 -10.77 -4.09 13.21
N LYS A 32 -11.56 -4.60 14.15
CA LYS A 32 -11.84 -6.04 14.24
C LYS A 32 -12.52 -6.54 12.96
N GLU A 33 -13.50 -5.81 12.45
CA GLU A 33 -14.30 -6.14 11.27
C GLU A 33 -13.43 -6.16 10.01
N GLN A 34 -12.56 -5.16 9.85
CA GLN A 34 -11.58 -5.13 8.76
C GLN A 34 -10.61 -6.31 8.84
N LYS A 35 -10.13 -6.68 10.03
CA LYS A 35 -9.25 -7.85 10.19
C LYS A 35 -9.95 -9.15 9.81
N GLU A 36 -11.18 -9.34 10.28
CA GLU A 36 -12.01 -10.50 9.94
C GLU A 36 -12.29 -10.59 8.43
N LYS A 37 -12.50 -9.44 7.77
CA LYS A 37 -12.70 -9.37 6.32
C LYS A 37 -11.44 -9.70 5.51
N TYR A 38 -10.29 -9.09 5.84
CA TYR A 38 -9.12 -9.11 4.96
C TYR A 38 -8.04 -10.13 5.32
N LEU A 39 -7.76 -10.35 6.62
CA LEU A 39 -6.62 -11.17 7.02
C LEU A 39 -6.73 -12.65 6.62
N PRO A 40 -7.89 -13.33 6.70
CA PRO A 40 -7.96 -14.75 6.34
C PRO A 40 -7.48 -15.05 4.92
N SER A 41 -7.98 -14.30 3.93
CA SER A 41 -7.63 -14.48 2.51
C SER A 41 -6.20 -14.05 2.17
N LEU A 42 -5.67 -13.04 2.87
CA LEU A 42 -4.27 -12.65 2.73
C LEU A 42 -3.34 -13.71 3.33
N CYS A 43 -3.64 -14.20 4.54
CA CYS A 43 -2.83 -15.21 5.23
C CYS A 43 -2.86 -16.57 4.53
N SER A 44 -3.96 -16.94 3.87
CA SER A 44 -4.03 -18.17 3.05
C SER A 44 -3.28 -18.04 1.73
N GLY A 45 -2.99 -16.82 1.28
CA GLY A 45 -2.39 -16.52 -0.02
C GLY A 45 -3.40 -16.54 -1.18
N GLU A 46 -4.70 -16.67 -0.90
CA GLU A 46 -5.76 -16.55 -1.91
C GLU A 46 -5.77 -15.14 -2.52
N ASN A 47 -5.58 -14.12 -1.68
CA ASN A 47 -5.43 -12.73 -2.11
C ASN A 47 -3.97 -12.28 -1.95
N ILE A 48 -3.46 -11.55 -2.93
CA ILE A 48 -2.14 -10.92 -2.86
C ILE A 48 -2.26 -9.47 -2.39
N GLY A 49 -1.53 -9.14 -1.31
CA GLY A 49 -1.41 -7.79 -0.79
C GLY A 49 -0.26 -6.97 -1.40
N CYS A 50 -0.50 -5.66 -1.51
CA CYS A 50 0.54 -4.65 -1.73
C CYS A 50 0.35 -3.42 -0.82
N LEU A 51 1.36 -2.56 -0.79
CA LEU A 51 1.30 -1.26 -0.13
C LEU A 51 1.75 -0.16 -1.11
N ALA A 52 1.05 0.96 -1.13
CA ALA A 52 1.26 2.04 -2.07
C ALA A 52 1.39 3.41 -1.41
N MET A 53 2.65 3.85 -1.24
CA MET A 53 2.99 5.18 -0.70
C MET A 53 3.67 6.08 -1.74
N SER A 54 4.59 5.52 -2.54
CA SER A 54 5.43 6.27 -3.49
C SER A 54 4.69 6.70 -4.76
N GLU A 55 5.11 7.84 -5.30
CA GLU A 55 4.57 8.47 -6.51
C GLU A 55 5.71 8.94 -7.41
N PRO A 56 5.47 9.24 -8.71
CA PRO A 56 6.50 9.74 -9.62
C PRO A 56 7.22 10.99 -9.08
N GLY A 57 6.49 11.87 -8.38
CA GLY A 57 7.03 13.08 -7.75
C GLY A 57 7.32 12.95 -6.25
N SER A 58 7.17 11.77 -5.64
CA SER A 58 7.34 11.59 -4.18
C SER A 58 7.87 10.20 -3.85
N GLY A 59 9.20 10.09 -3.76
CA GLY A 59 9.92 8.92 -3.25
C GLY A 59 10.40 9.15 -1.82
N SER A 60 11.61 9.72 -1.67
CA SER A 60 12.20 10.05 -0.36
C SER A 60 11.37 11.07 0.42
N ASP A 61 10.85 12.10 -0.25
CA ASP A 61 9.86 13.02 0.33
C ASP A 61 8.44 12.45 0.18
N VAL A 62 8.20 11.32 0.83
CA VAL A 62 6.91 10.61 0.76
C VAL A 62 5.74 11.45 1.30
N ILE A 63 6.02 12.40 2.21
CA ILE A 63 5.01 13.28 2.79
C ILE A 63 4.48 14.30 1.78
N SER A 64 5.20 14.58 0.69
CA SER A 64 4.72 15.46 -0.39
C SER A 64 3.81 14.78 -1.42
N MET A 65 3.39 13.54 -1.17
CA MET A 65 2.44 12.80 -2.01
C MET A 65 1.18 13.61 -2.38
N SER A 66 0.67 13.36 -3.57
CA SER A 66 -0.32 14.15 -4.27
C SER A 66 -1.60 13.40 -4.63
N LEU A 67 -1.63 12.06 -4.53
CA LEU A 67 -2.86 11.28 -4.71
C LEU A 67 -3.97 11.85 -3.83
N LYS A 68 -5.02 12.41 -4.43
CA LYS A 68 -6.10 13.09 -3.71
C LYS A 68 -7.13 12.06 -3.28
N ALA A 69 -7.70 12.22 -2.09
CA ALA A 69 -8.88 11.50 -1.61
C ALA A 69 -9.90 12.51 -1.09
N GLU A 70 -10.98 12.72 -1.83
CA GLU A 70 -12.02 13.69 -1.48
C GLU A 70 -13.23 13.00 -0.87
N LYS A 71 -13.64 13.40 0.33
CA LYS A 71 -14.82 12.84 0.98
C LYS A 71 -16.10 13.29 0.26
N LYS A 72 -16.94 12.34 -0.16
CA LYS A 72 -18.27 12.57 -0.73
C LYS A 72 -19.27 11.65 -0.05
N GLY A 73 -19.95 12.15 0.98
CA GLY A 73 -20.87 11.34 1.78
C GLY A 73 -20.14 10.24 2.56
N ASP A 74 -20.50 8.99 2.25
CA ASP A 74 -19.97 7.76 2.84
C ASP A 74 -18.78 7.16 2.08
N VAL A 75 -18.32 7.79 1.00
CA VAL A 75 -17.15 7.38 0.23
C VAL A 75 -16.07 8.46 0.17
N TYR A 76 -14.85 8.04 -0.17
CA TYR A 76 -13.74 8.89 -0.60
C TYR A 76 -13.48 8.65 -2.09
N VAL A 77 -13.47 9.72 -2.87
CA VAL A 77 -13.16 9.66 -4.30
C VAL A 77 -11.68 9.95 -4.51
N LEU A 78 -10.93 8.93 -4.94
CA LEU A 78 -9.50 8.99 -5.15
C LEU A 78 -9.16 9.34 -6.60
N ASN A 79 -8.20 10.25 -6.80
CA ASN A 79 -7.73 10.67 -8.11
C ASN A 79 -6.21 10.90 -8.14
N GLY A 80 -5.53 10.20 -9.05
CA GLY A 80 -4.07 10.26 -9.22
C GLY A 80 -3.47 8.88 -9.46
N SER A 81 -2.19 8.72 -9.12
CA SER A 81 -1.47 7.45 -9.33
C SER A 81 -0.43 7.20 -8.24
N LYS A 82 -0.13 5.93 -7.99
CA LYS A 82 1.06 5.48 -7.25
C LYS A 82 2.02 4.77 -8.19
N PHE A 83 3.30 4.79 -7.87
CA PHE A 83 4.38 4.28 -8.71
C PHE A 83 5.39 3.49 -7.87
N TRP A 84 6.09 2.54 -8.50
CA TRP A 84 7.01 1.60 -7.84
C TRP A 84 6.34 0.61 -6.88
N ILE A 85 5.09 0.23 -7.16
CA ILE A 85 4.33 -0.62 -6.24
C ILE A 85 4.66 -2.09 -6.48
N THR A 86 5.45 -2.68 -5.57
CA THR A 86 5.72 -4.12 -5.52
C THR A 86 4.42 -4.89 -5.28
N ASN A 87 4.25 -5.98 -6.03
CA ASN A 87 3.01 -6.75 -6.20
C ASN A 87 1.85 -5.94 -6.83
N GLY A 88 2.04 -4.68 -7.20
CA GLY A 88 0.98 -3.80 -7.71
C GLY A 88 0.14 -4.42 -8.84
N PRO A 89 0.75 -4.97 -9.91
CA PRO A 89 0.01 -5.62 -11.00
C PRO A 89 -0.83 -6.84 -10.58
N ASP A 90 -0.42 -7.56 -9.55
CA ASP A 90 -1.05 -8.80 -9.11
C ASP A 90 -1.99 -8.60 -7.91
N ALA A 91 -1.90 -7.46 -7.22
CA ALA A 91 -2.58 -7.27 -5.95
C ALA A 91 -4.11 -7.35 -6.08
N ASP A 92 -4.70 -8.10 -5.15
CA ASP A 92 -6.13 -8.14 -4.87
C ASP A 92 -6.51 -7.10 -3.83
N ILE A 93 -5.59 -6.82 -2.89
CA ILE A 93 -5.77 -5.86 -1.79
C ILE A 93 -4.58 -4.89 -1.76
N ALA A 94 -4.86 -3.59 -1.73
CA ALA A 94 -3.86 -2.53 -1.66
C ALA A 94 -4.05 -1.67 -0.40
N VAL A 95 -2.97 -1.49 0.38
CA VAL A 95 -2.92 -0.46 1.44
C VAL A 95 -2.40 0.83 0.82
N VAL A 96 -3.24 1.84 0.67
CA VAL A 96 -2.94 3.06 -0.11
C VAL A 96 -2.95 4.29 0.78
N TYR A 97 -1.92 5.11 0.67
CA TYR A 97 -1.83 6.42 1.34
C TYR A 97 -2.26 7.54 0.39
N ALA A 98 -3.20 8.37 0.82
CA ALA A 98 -3.72 9.47 0.01
C ALA A 98 -3.95 10.74 0.83
N ARG A 99 -3.91 11.89 0.15
CA ARG A 99 -4.15 13.23 0.68
C ARG A 99 -5.64 13.46 0.87
N THR A 100 -6.10 13.42 2.12
CA THR A 100 -7.49 13.75 2.51
C THR A 100 -7.68 15.21 2.90
N ASN A 101 -6.62 15.89 3.37
CA ASN A 101 -6.68 17.31 3.69
C ASN A 101 -5.48 18.06 3.08
N PRO A 102 -5.63 18.67 1.89
CA PRO A 102 -4.55 19.44 1.25
C PRO A 102 -4.22 20.75 1.98
N ASN A 103 -5.15 21.25 2.81
CA ASN A 103 -5.02 22.53 3.53
C ASN A 103 -4.55 22.34 4.98
N ALA A 104 -4.05 21.15 5.34
CA ALA A 104 -3.54 20.89 6.68
C ALA A 104 -2.32 21.78 6.99
N ASN A 105 -2.29 22.41 8.16
CA ASN A 105 -1.18 23.28 8.62
C ASN A 105 0.20 22.63 8.46
N LYS A 106 0.28 21.31 8.66
CA LYS A 106 1.45 20.49 8.36
C LYS A 106 1.05 19.40 7.39
N LYS A 107 1.81 19.22 6.29
CA LYS A 107 1.50 18.23 5.25
C LYS A 107 1.25 16.83 5.82
N GLN A 108 2.02 16.36 6.80
CA GLN A 108 1.80 15.03 7.39
C GLN A 108 0.42 14.84 8.04
N HIS A 109 -0.25 15.91 8.49
CA HIS A 109 -1.58 15.86 9.09
C HIS A 109 -2.71 15.87 8.07
N GLY A 110 -2.40 15.74 6.78
CA GLY A 110 -3.39 15.70 5.71
C GLY A 110 -3.47 14.38 4.97
N ILE A 111 -2.84 13.32 5.48
CA ILE A 111 -2.72 12.02 4.81
C ILE A 111 -3.57 10.99 5.58
N SER A 112 -4.33 10.18 4.86
CA SER A 112 -5.05 9.03 5.39
C SER A 112 -4.64 7.76 4.66
N THR A 113 -4.98 6.61 5.24
CA THR A 113 -4.68 5.29 4.68
C THR A 113 -5.99 4.56 4.39
N PHE A 114 -6.03 3.84 3.26
CA PHE A 114 -7.21 3.11 2.80
C PHE A 114 -6.84 1.67 2.42
N ILE A 115 -7.78 0.75 2.61
CA ILE A 115 -7.73 -0.60 2.04
C ILE A 115 -8.56 -0.57 0.75
N ILE A 116 -7.97 -0.92 -0.39
CA ILE A 116 -8.63 -0.88 -1.71
C ILE A 116 -8.58 -2.27 -2.33
N GLU A 117 -9.73 -2.76 -2.77
CA GLU A 117 -9.90 -4.07 -3.42
C GLU A 117 -9.74 -3.92 -4.94
N LYS A 118 -9.19 -4.94 -5.62
CA LYS A 118 -8.89 -4.92 -7.07
C LYS A 118 -10.04 -4.51 -7.99
N ASP A 119 -11.29 -4.76 -7.59
CA ASP A 119 -12.48 -4.52 -8.40
C ASP A 119 -13.21 -3.22 -8.01
N THR A 120 -12.57 -2.39 -7.17
CA THR A 120 -13.10 -1.07 -6.80
C THR A 120 -13.26 -0.21 -8.06
N PRO A 121 -14.45 0.32 -8.37
CA PRO A 121 -14.64 1.17 -9.56
C PRO A 121 -13.66 2.34 -9.58
N GLY A 122 -13.04 2.58 -10.74
CA GLY A 122 -12.03 3.64 -10.90
C GLY A 122 -10.61 3.26 -10.42
N PHE A 123 -10.41 2.08 -9.84
CA PHE A 123 -9.09 1.54 -9.54
C PHE A 123 -8.59 0.67 -10.69
N SER A 124 -7.35 0.90 -11.16
CA SER A 124 -6.73 0.04 -12.16
C SER A 124 -5.22 -0.11 -11.94
N LYS A 125 -4.64 -1.14 -12.57
CA LYS A 125 -3.25 -1.56 -12.37
C LYS A 125 -2.46 -1.38 -13.66
N GLY A 126 -1.31 -0.73 -13.56
CA GLY A 126 -0.39 -0.55 -14.68
C GLY A 126 0.36 -1.83 -15.05
N LYS A 127 1.06 -1.80 -16.18
CA LYS A 127 1.89 -2.93 -16.63
C LYS A 127 3.11 -3.10 -15.72
N LYS A 128 3.62 -4.34 -15.67
CA LYS A 128 4.89 -4.67 -15.02
C LYS A 128 6.06 -3.87 -15.62
N LEU A 129 6.89 -3.30 -14.77
CA LEU A 129 8.12 -2.58 -15.13
C LEU A 129 9.27 -3.54 -15.49
N ASN A 130 10.06 -3.16 -16.50
CA ASN A 130 11.29 -3.85 -16.89
C ASN A 130 12.49 -3.32 -16.08
N LYS A 131 12.74 -3.92 -14.90
CA LYS A 131 13.77 -3.49 -13.93
C LYS A 131 15.12 -4.18 -14.16
N LEU A 132 16.22 -3.60 -13.68
CA LEU A 132 17.56 -4.22 -13.70
C LEU A 132 17.58 -5.55 -12.93
N GLY A 133 17.21 -5.52 -11.65
CA GLY A 133 17.11 -6.68 -10.75
C GLY A 133 15.68 -6.89 -10.25
N MET A 134 15.49 -7.87 -9.37
CA MET A 134 14.17 -8.22 -8.82
C MET A 134 13.11 -8.43 -9.92
N ARG A 135 13.53 -9.01 -11.05
CA ARG A 135 12.73 -9.10 -12.28
C ARG A 135 11.52 -10.02 -12.15
N GLY A 136 11.56 -10.99 -11.24
CA GLY A 136 10.42 -11.86 -10.92
C GLY A 136 9.37 -11.18 -10.03
N SER A 137 9.77 -10.16 -9.27
CA SER A 137 8.84 -9.39 -8.43
C SER A 137 8.12 -8.37 -9.29
N ASN A 138 6.80 -8.49 -9.43
CA ASN A 138 6.04 -7.59 -10.26
C ASN A 138 5.96 -6.23 -9.58
N THR A 139 6.38 -5.18 -10.30
CA THR A 139 6.31 -3.79 -9.83
C THR A 139 5.60 -3.00 -10.90
N GLY A 140 4.66 -2.15 -10.52
CA GLY A 140 3.87 -1.38 -11.47
C GLY A 140 3.30 -0.12 -10.86
N GLU A 141 2.44 0.51 -11.65
CA GLU A 141 1.64 1.65 -11.24
C GLU A 141 0.30 1.19 -10.68
N LEU A 142 -0.27 2.00 -9.79
CA LEU A 142 -1.67 1.93 -9.42
C LEU A 142 -2.33 3.24 -9.84
N ILE A 143 -3.46 3.17 -10.52
CA ILE A 143 -4.14 4.31 -11.13
C ILE A 143 -5.53 4.44 -10.49
N PHE A 144 -5.88 5.68 -10.15
CA PHE A 144 -7.14 6.02 -9.49
C PHE A 144 -7.83 7.12 -10.30
N GLU A 145 -8.95 6.79 -10.92
CA GLU A 145 -9.76 7.69 -11.74
C GLU A 145 -11.18 7.70 -11.21
N ASN A 146 -11.52 8.72 -10.42
CA ASN A 146 -12.76 8.77 -9.65
C ASN A 146 -13.01 7.48 -8.85
N CYS A 147 -11.95 6.95 -8.24
CA CYS A 147 -12.01 5.69 -7.53
C CYS A 147 -12.81 5.85 -6.23
N GLU A 148 -13.98 5.23 -6.13
CA GLU A 148 -14.88 5.37 -4.97
C GLU A 148 -14.56 4.33 -3.90
N VAL A 149 -13.94 4.77 -2.82
CA VAL A 149 -13.54 3.91 -1.69
C VAL A 149 -14.48 4.16 -0.51
N PRO A 150 -15.17 3.13 0.02
CA PRO A 150 -16.02 3.29 1.20
C PRO A 150 -15.25 3.89 2.40
N ALA A 151 -15.87 4.76 3.17
CA ALA A 151 -15.24 5.37 4.35
C ALA A 151 -14.84 4.32 5.41
N GLU A 152 -15.57 3.21 5.49
CA GLU A 152 -15.26 2.05 6.33
C GLU A 152 -13.97 1.32 5.94
N ASN A 153 -13.45 1.53 4.72
CA ASN A 153 -12.16 0.99 4.29
C ASN A 153 -10.97 1.84 4.76
N MET A 154 -11.21 2.91 5.51
CA MET A 154 -10.14 3.72 6.09
C MET A 154 -9.39 2.95 7.20
N LEU A 155 -8.07 2.93 7.09
CA LEU A 155 -7.18 2.21 8.00
C LEU A 155 -6.53 3.18 9.00
N GLY A 156 -6.72 2.96 10.30
CA GLY A 156 -6.07 3.74 11.36
C GLY A 156 -6.64 5.15 11.60
N GLY A 157 -7.63 5.58 10.83
CA GLY A 157 -8.38 6.83 11.04
C GLY A 157 -7.96 8.02 10.16
N GLU A 158 -8.87 8.99 10.05
CA GLU A 158 -8.74 10.12 9.13
C GLU A 158 -7.59 11.04 9.56
N ASN A 159 -6.77 11.44 8.59
CA ASN A 159 -5.58 12.27 8.77
C ASN A 159 -4.50 11.66 9.70
N LYS A 160 -4.58 10.35 9.97
CA LYS A 160 -3.58 9.58 10.73
C LYS A 160 -2.64 8.75 9.85
N GLY A 161 -2.73 8.88 8.54
CA GLY A 161 -1.95 8.10 7.58
C GLY A 161 -0.44 8.28 7.72
N ALA A 162 0.06 9.46 8.07
CA ALA A 162 1.48 9.65 8.34
C ALA A 162 1.97 8.84 9.56
N TYR A 163 1.13 8.66 10.58
CA TYR A 163 1.46 7.81 11.73
C TYR A 163 1.49 6.33 11.34
N VAL A 164 0.49 5.87 10.58
CA VAL A 164 0.45 4.49 10.03
C VAL A 164 1.66 4.22 9.13
N LEU A 165 2.06 5.20 8.31
CA LEU A 165 3.23 5.10 7.43
C LEU A 165 4.52 4.98 8.25
N MET A 166 4.78 5.94 9.14
CA MET A 166 6.04 5.99 9.88
C MET A 166 6.21 4.83 10.84
N SER A 167 5.14 4.41 11.52
CA SER A 167 5.17 3.24 12.41
C SER A 167 5.37 1.93 11.64
N GLY A 168 5.06 1.87 10.35
CA GLY A 168 5.31 0.74 9.46
C GLY A 168 6.74 0.69 8.92
N LEU A 169 7.31 1.85 8.56
CA LEU A 169 8.64 1.94 7.95
C LEU A 169 9.75 1.33 8.81
N ASP A 170 9.67 1.43 10.13
CA ASP A 170 10.70 0.85 11.02
C ASP A 170 10.64 -0.68 11.01
N LEU A 171 9.44 -1.27 10.99
CA LEU A 171 9.28 -2.72 10.85
C LEU A 171 9.62 -3.19 9.44
N GLU A 172 9.28 -2.41 8.40
CA GLU A 172 9.72 -2.65 7.04
C GLU A 172 11.24 -2.76 6.95
N ARG A 173 11.98 -1.78 7.49
CA ARG A 173 13.45 -1.81 7.50
C ARG A 173 13.98 -3.04 8.21
N LEU A 174 13.44 -3.35 9.39
CA LEU A 174 13.85 -4.52 10.17
C LEU A 174 13.64 -5.82 9.39
N VAL A 175 12.45 -6.04 8.83
CA VAL A 175 12.13 -7.30 8.14
C VAL A 175 12.83 -7.40 6.78
N ILE A 176 12.95 -6.30 6.03
CA ILE A 176 13.67 -6.25 4.75
C ILE A 176 15.18 -6.43 4.95
N SER A 177 15.75 -6.10 6.12
CA SER A 177 17.18 -6.32 6.39
C SER A 177 17.62 -7.79 6.29
N ALA A 178 16.68 -8.73 6.44
CA ALA A 178 16.92 -10.15 6.20
C ALA A 178 17.09 -10.49 4.70
N GLY A 179 16.64 -9.62 3.78
CA GLY A 179 16.80 -9.79 2.35
C GLY A 179 18.26 -9.76 1.89
N PRO A 180 19.06 -8.72 2.22
CA PRO A 180 20.50 -8.70 1.93
C PRO A 180 21.34 -9.80 2.60
N VAL A 181 20.85 -10.41 3.68
CA VAL A 181 21.56 -11.48 4.40
C VAL A 181 21.46 -12.81 3.66
N GLY A 182 20.30 -13.11 3.07
CA GLY A 182 20.04 -14.33 2.32
C GLY A 182 20.44 -14.22 0.86
#